data_AF-A0A352X3X2-F1
#
_entry.id   AF-A0A352X3X2-F1
#
_cell.length_a   1.000
_cell.length_b   1.000
_cell.length_c   1.000
_cell.angle_alpha   90.00
_cell.angle_beta   90.00
_cell.angle_gamma   90.00
#
_symmetry.space_group_name_H-M   'P 1'
#
loop_
_entity.id
_entity.type
_entity.pdbx_description
1 polymer ?
#
loop_
_entity_poly.entity_id
_entity_poly.type
_entity_poly.pdbx_seq_one_letter_code
_entity_poly.pdbx_strand_id
1 'polypeptide(L)'
;MISQFAHEYLHSNSVGNLAICQETIQKTEEMLEAIYSAKNIRGYRLLIIKSAIDVQDELLEGLFEGVTKGKFPFVYSFIQPTEKSEVDFDKLMEELHYIRVNDD
;
A
#
# COMPACT_ATOMS: atom_id res chain seq x y z
N MET A 1 17.17 0.74 0.45
CA MET A 1 16.96 1.33 1.80
C MET A 1 15.87 2.38 1.66
N ILE A 2 14.61 1.95 1.58
CA ILE A 2 13.41 2.82 1.52
C ILE A 2 12.60 2.70 2.84
N SER A 3 12.95 1.75 3.71
CA SER A 3 12.07 1.23 4.76
C SER A 3 11.98 2.01 6.06
N GLN A 4 12.75 3.09 6.30
CA GLN A 4 12.69 3.74 7.63
C GLN A 4 11.60 4.81 7.80
N PHE A 5 10.91 5.24 6.73
CA PHE A 5 9.92 6.33 6.82
C PHE A 5 8.66 6.14 5.97
N ALA A 6 8.54 5.02 5.26
CA ALA A 6 7.37 4.76 4.43
C ALA A 6 6.28 4.08 5.25
N HIS A 7 5.08 4.60 5.09
CA HIS A 7 3.83 4.06 5.53
C HIS A 7 3.43 2.88 4.62
N GLU A 8 3.35 1.67 5.18
CA GLU A 8 3.09 0.45 4.42
C GLU A 8 1.66 -0.06 4.65
N TYR A 9 0.96 -0.35 3.55
CA TYR A 9 -0.44 -0.76 3.59
C TYR A 9 -0.76 -1.90 2.63
N LEU A 10 -1.72 -2.72 3.01
CA LEU A 10 -2.25 -3.82 2.19
C LEU A 10 -3.76 -3.70 2.00
N HIS A 11 -4.23 -3.83 0.75
CA HIS A 11 -5.66 -3.77 0.45
C HIS A 11 -6.35 -5.12 0.66
N SER A 12 -7.03 -5.25 1.80
CA SER A 12 -7.67 -6.49 2.27
C SER A 12 -8.70 -7.06 1.28
N ASN A 13 -9.52 -6.22 0.67
CA ASN A 13 -10.60 -6.66 -0.22
C ASN A 13 -10.12 -7.13 -1.61
N SER A 14 -8.87 -6.85 -1.98
CA SER A 14 -8.31 -7.28 -3.29
C SER A 14 -7.72 -8.68 -3.26
N VAL A 15 -7.50 -9.24 -2.07
CA VAL A 15 -6.76 -10.49 -1.88
C VAL A 15 -7.40 -11.64 -2.66
N GLY A 16 -6.62 -12.27 -3.54
CA GLY A 16 -7.06 -13.40 -4.36
C GLY A 16 -7.82 -13.00 -5.62
N ASN A 17 -7.98 -11.70 -5.92
CA ASN A 17 -8.76 -11.23 -7.06
C ASN A 17 -7.99 -10.21 -7.90
N LEU A 18 -7.48 -10.65 -9.05
CA LEU A 18 -6.68 -9.81 -9.95
C LEU A 18 -7.46 -8.62 -10.51
N ALA A 19 -8.74 -8.80 -10.86
CA ALA A 19 -9.55 -7.73 -11.41
C ALA A 19 -9.77 -6.61 -10.37
N ILE A 20 -10.06 -6.99 -9.12
CA ILE A 20 -10.15 -6.02 -8.01
C ILE A 20 -8.79 -5.36 -7.76
N CYS A 21 -7.69 -6.11 -7.81
CA CYS A 21 -6.35 -5.53 -7.67
C CYS A 21 -6.08 -4.43 -8.71
N GLN A 22 -6.45 -4.67 -9.98
CA GLN A 22 -6.27 -3.72 -11.08
C GLN A 22 -7.15 -2.47 -10.91
N GLU A 23 -8.39 -2.65 -10.48
CA GLU A 23 -9.28 -1.51 -10.21
C GLU A 23 -8.80 -0.70 -8.99
N THR A 24 -8.44 -1.37 -7.90
CA THR A 24 -7.96 -0.74 -6.68
C THR A 24 -6.68 0.05 -6.92
N ILE A 25 -5.71 -0.51 -7.65
CA ILE A 25 -4.43 0.18 -7.87
C ILE A 25 -4.63 1.47 -8.65
N GLN A 26 -5.48 1.46 -9.68
CA GLN A 26 -5.77 2.65 -10.48
C GLN A 26 -6.44 3.74 -9.63
N LYS A 27 -7.46 3.40 -8.85
CA LYS A 27 -8.15 4.36 -7.96
C LYS A 27 -7.22 4.94 -6.90
N THR A 28 -6.36 4.09 -6.34
CA THR A 28 -5.40 4.51 -5.31
C THR A 28 -4.33 5.41 -5.90
N GLU A 29 -3.87 5.12 -7.13
CA GLU A 29 -2.89 5.94 -7.84
C GLU A 29 -3.43 7.34 -8.13
N GLU A 30 -4.65 7.46 -8.64
CA GLU A 30 -5.29 8.77 -8.90
C GLU A 30 -5.38 9.63 -7.63
N MET A 31 -5.73 9.01 -6.49
CA MET A 31 -5.78 9.70 -5.20
C MET A 31 -4.39 10.13 -4.72
N LEU A 32 -3.41 9.21 -4.73
CA LEU A 32 -2.06 9.50 -4.24
C LEU A 32 -1.35 10.53 -5.12
N GLU A 33 -1.59 10.53 -6.43
CA GLU A 33 -1.05 11.53 -7.35
C GLU A 33 -1.58 12.94 -7.01
N ALA A 34 -2.86 13.06 -6.67
CA ALA A 34 -3.42 14.35 -6.23
C ALA A 34 -2.77 14.85 -4.93
N ILE A 35 -2.51 13.94 -3.98
CA ILE A 35 -1.84 14.25 -2.71
C ILE A 35 -0.36 14.59 -2.92
N TYR A 36 0.33 13.88 -3.81
CA TYR A 36 1.70 14.15 -4.21
C TYR A 36 1.82 15.52 -4.89
N SER A 37 0.92 15.83 -5.82
CA SER A 37 0.84 17.14 -6.48
C SER A 37 0.59 18.28 -5.49
N ALA A 38 -0.17 18.03 -4.42
CA ALA A 38 -0.37 18.96 -3.31
C ALA A 38 0.83 19.07 -2.35
N LYS A 39 1.92 18.31 -2.59
CA LYS A 39 3.15 18.24 -1.77
C LYS A 39 2.94 17.74 -0.34
N ASN A 40 1.91 16.93 -0.11
CA ASN A 40 1.68 16.31 1.21
C ASN A 40 2.52 15.04 1.40
N ILE A 41 2.90 14.35 0.32
CA ILE A 41 3.80 13.19 0.34
C ILE A 41 5.06 13.47 -0.49
N ARG A 42 6.19 12.88 -0.09
CA ARG A 42 7.48 12.94 -0.82
C ARG A 42 7.54 11.94 -1.97
N GLY A 43 6.74 10.89 -1.88
CA GLY A 43 6.64 9.85 -2.90
C GLY A 43 5.68 8.76 -2.45
N TYR A 44 5.31 7.91 -3.40
CA TYR A 44 4.52 6.72 -3.15
C TYR A 44 4.90 5.63 -4.15
N ARG A 45 4.55 4.39 -3.81
CA ARG A 45 4.69 3.24 -4.71
C ARG A 45 3.52 2.30 -4.49
N LEU A 46 2.89 1.88 -5.58
CA LEU A 46 1.81 0.90 -5.56
C LEU A 46 2.25 -0.34 -6.34
N LEU A 47 1.95 -1.51 -5.79
CA LEU A 47 2.34 -2.80 -6.37
C LEU A 47 1.16 -3.77 -6.36
N ILE A 48 1.03 -4.56 -7.43
CA ILE A 48 0.24 -5.79 -7.40
C ILE A 48 1.21 -6.93 -7.18
N ILE A 49 1.15 -7.53 -6.00
CA ILE A 49 1.93 -8.72 -5.65
C ILE A 49 1.15 -9.94 -6.14
N LYS A 50 1.69 -10.67 -7.11
CA LYS A 50 1.04 -11.80 -7.78
C LYS A 50 1.55 -13.15 -7.28
N SER A 51 2.72 -13.18 -6.66
CA SER A 51 3.34 -14.42 -6.18
C SER A 51 4.27 -14.21 -4.99
N ALA A 52 4.69 -15.31 -4.38
CA ALA A 52 5.73 -15.31 -3.35
C ALA A 52 7.11 -14.88 -3.88
N ILE A 53 7.35 -14.93 -5.20
CA ILE A 53 8.58 -14.41 -5.80
C ILE A 53 8.57 -12.89 -5.71
N ASP A 54 7.46 -12.25 -6.06
CA ASP A 54 7.30 -10.80 -5.97
C ASP A 54 7.49 -10.29 -4.54
N VAL A 55 7.04 -11.04 -3.53
CA VAL A 55 7.28 -10.74 -2.11
C VAL A 55 8.77 -10.69 -1.79
N GLN A 56 9.54 -11.64 -2.30
CA GLN A 56 10.99 -11.73 -2.07
C GLN A 56 11.73 -10.61 -2.81
N ASP A 57 11.37 -10.36 -4.07
CA ASP A 57 11.99 -9.33 -4.91
C ASP A 57 11.75 -7.93 -4.34
N GLU A 58 10.56 -7.70 -3.78
CA GLU A 58 10.17 -6.42 -3.17
C GLU A 58 10.58 -6.30 -1.70
N LEU A 59 11.19 -7.35 -1.12
CA LEU A 59 11.63 -7.41 0.27
C LEU A 59 10.51 -7.06 1.26
N LEU A 60 9.29 -7.53 1.00
CA LEU A 60 8.16 -7.28 1.90
C LEU A 60 8.36 -8.07 3.19
N GLU A 61 8.42 -7.35 4.31
CA GLU A 61 8.51 -7.97 5.63
C GLU A 61 7.22 -8.75 5.91
N GLY A 62 7.32 -9.99 6.42
CA GLY A 62 6.29 -11.05 6.38
C GLY A 62 4.94 -10.77 7.06
N LEU A 63 4.67 -9.54 7.48
CA LEU A 63 3.45 -9.09 8.13
C LEU A 63 2.21 -9.16 7.20
N PHE A 64 2.41 -9.22 5.88
CA PHE A 64 1.31 -9.37 4.91
C PHE A 64 0.54 -10.69 5.07
N GLU A 65 1.18 -11.78 5.55
CA GLU A 65 0.53 -13.08 5.70
C GLU A 65 -0.64 -13.04 6.70
N GLY A 66 -0.55 -12.19 7.72
CA GLY A 66 -1.61 -11.98 8.70
C GLY A 66 -2.93 -11.54 8.06
N VAL A 67 -2.85 -10.74 7.00
CA VAL A 67 -4.00 -10.22 6.25
C VAL A 67 -4.37 -11.12 5.07
N THR A 68 -3.39 -11.56 4.27
CA THR A 68 -3.67 -12.28 3.02
C THR A 68 -4.01 -13.75 3.24
N LYS A 69 -3.61 -14.31 4.40
CA LYS A 69 -3.65 -15.76 4.67
C LYS A 69 -2.93 -16.57 3.57
N GLY A 70 -1.86 -16.02 3.01
CA GLY A 70 -1.04 -16.64 1.95
C GLY A 70 -1.66 -16.60 0.55
N LYS A 71 -2.76 -15.86 0.34
CA LYS A 71 -3.41 -15.75 -0.97
C LYS A 71 -2.82 -14.62 -1.82
N PHE A 72 -2.78 -14.87 -3.12
CA PHE A 72 -2.36 -13.92 -4.15
C PHE A 72 -3.41 -13.85 -5.27
N PRO A 73 -3.50 -12.75 -6.04
CA PRO A 73 -2.73 -11.51 -5.89
C PRO A 73 -3.28 -10.59 -4.80
N PHE A 74 -2.54 -9.54 -4.44
CA PHE A 74 -3.03 -8.44 -3.59
C PHE A 74 -2.34 -7.11 -3.93
N VAL A 75 -2.97 -6.00 -3.55
CA VAL A 75 -2.38 -4.66 -3.69
C VAL A 75 -1.62 -4.27 -2.43
N TYR A 76 -0.40 -3.76 -2.62
CA TYR A 76 0.47 -3.23 -1.58
C TYR A 76 0.82 -1.77 -1.90
N SER A 77 0.85 -0.93 -0.87
CA SER A 77 1.08 0.51 -1.00
C SER A 77 2.16 0.98 -0.03
N PHE A 78 3.10 1.76 -0.55
CA PHE A 78 4.07 2.53 0.21
C PHE A 78 3.76 4.00 0.04
N ILE A 79 3.61 4.73 1.14
CA ILE A 79 3.39 6.17 1.13
C ILE A 79 4.51 6.81 1.96
N GLN A 80 5.17 7.84 1.46
CA GLN A 80 6.16 8.57 2.25
C GLN A 80 5.63 9.97 2.57
N PRO A 81 5.04 10.20 3.76
CA PRO A 81 4.59 11.51 4.17
C PRO A 81 5.71 12.56 4.16
N THR A 82 5.34 13.82 3.97
CA THR A 82 6.25 14.92 4.33
C THR A 82 6.17 15.20 5.83
N GLU A 83 7.24 15.76 6.42
CA GLU A 83 7.27 16.18 7.83
C GLU A 83 6.20 17.21 8.21
N LYS A 84 5.61 17.88 7.22
CA LYS A 84 4.58 18.91 7.41
C LYS A 84 3.19 18.45 6.99
N SER A 85 3.04 17.18 6.63
CA SER A 85 1.74 16.66 6.22
C SER A 85 0.78 16.65 7.40
N GLU A 86 -0.36 17.31 7.23
CA GLU A 86 -1.50 17.23 8.17
C GLU A 86 -2.49 16.12 7.78
N VAL A 87 -2.23 15.40 6.69
CA VAL A 87 -3.07 14.30 6.22
C VAL A 87 -2.92 13.09 7.14
N ASP A 88 -4.05 12.62 7.68
CA ASP A 88 -4.17 11.35 8.36
C ASP A 88 -4.24 10.21 7.32
N PHE A 89 -3.07 9.67 6.99
CA PHE A 89 -2.96 8.61 5.98
C PHE A 89 -3.57 7.29 6.43
N ASP A 90 -3.56 6.98 7.72
CA ASP A 90 -4.10 5.72 8.21
C ASP A 90 -5.61 5.70 8.04
N LYS A 91 -6.28 6.79 8.44
CA LYS A 91 -7.71 6.96 8.19
C LYS A 91 -8.06 6.98 6.71
N LEU A 92 -7.30 7.73 5.89
CA LEU A 92 -7.53 7.81 4.45
C LEU A 92 -7.44 6.43 3.78
N MET A 93 -6.44 5.65 4.16
CA MET A 93 -6.20 4.33 3.60
C MET A 93 -7.23 3.31 4.13
N GLU A 94 -7.65 3.42 5.39
CA GLU A 94 -8.73 2.60 5.98
C GLU A 94 -10.07 2.80 5.26
N GLU A 95 -10.41 4.05 4.91
CA GLU A 95 -11.61 4.37 4.10
C GLU A 95 -11.59 3.68 2.72
N LEU A 96 -10.40 3.34 2.23
CA LEU A 96 -10.16 2.56 1.01
C LEU A 96 -9.94 1.06 1.28
N HIS A 97 -10.22 0.56 2.48
CA HIS A 97 -10.03 -0.84 2.89
C HIS A 97 -8.59 -1.35 2.90
N TYR A 98 -7.63 -0.43 3.01
CA TYR A 98 -6.25 -0.78 3.30
C TYR A 98 -6.03 -0.96 4.80
N ILE A 99 -5.13 -1.87 5.13
CA ILE A 99 -4.71 -2.18 6.50
C ILE A 99 -3.23 -1.83 6.63
N ARG A 100 -2.87 -1.16 7.71
CA ARG A 100 -1.48 -0.84 8.05
C ARG A 100 -0.68 -2.11 8.32
N VAL A 101 0.52 -2.21 7.74
CA VAL A 101 1.37 -3.41 7.88
C VAL A 101 2.46 -3.24 8.93
N ASN A 102 2.95 -2.02 9.17
CA ASN A 102 4.03 -1.72 10.14
C ASN A 102 3.49 -0.93 11.35
N ASP A 103 2.72 -1.56 12.23
CA ASP A 103 2.15 -0.89 13.43
C ASP A 103 2.68 -1.44 14.76
N ASP A 104 3.91 -1.98 14.79
CA ASP A 104 4.64 -2.37 16.01
C ASP A 104 5.88 -1.49 16.24
#